data_AF-A0A7W0FIL6-F1
#
_entry.id   AF-A0A7W0FIL6-F1
#
_cell.length_a   1.000
_cell.length_b   1.000
_cell.length_c   1.000
_cell.angle_alpha   90.00
_cell.angle_beta   90.00
_cell.angle_gamma   90.00
#
_symmetry.space_group_name_H-M   'P 1'
#
loop_
_entity.id
_entity.type
_entity.pdbx_description
1 polymer ?
#
loop_
_entity_poly.entity_id
_entity_poly.type
_entity_poly.pdbx_seq_one_letter_code
_entity_poly.pdbx_strand_id
1 'polypeptide(L)'
;MTFILCIPTKDYLPVEVKTTNDLAEQILEELEYLKFGKNKLFSTNAISSCIKQACIYYRDAKSVNWRSSGLLYYYSFLNLAKAYLGGKKMVTSTELTTTKILHGITADPLQIITNLMDFEIKIYPPTQNNSINTFSKFYESVTKKRWPFTGNILIQIKEIVGFSYEISREFQSLFNISPCVIPVRSMIIDDGRSMWLDLLIPSSYDTVFQSQIINMPLDKKQFLELSHFEKEQWLLSHAQVTKSYLSDYVLKTHEINYTQDNREKVI
;
A
#
# COMPACT_ATOMS: atom_id res chain seq x y z
N MET A 1 -7.72 -5.54 6.46
CA MET A 1 -6.27 -5.74 6.67
C MET A 1 -5.81 -4.58 7.51
N THR A 2 -5.19 -4.84 8.66
CA THR A 2 -4.78 -3.82 9.65
C THR A 2 -3.28 -3.60 9.53
N PHE A 3 -2.83 -2.34 9.49
CA PHE A 3 -1.45 -1.99 9.83
C PHE A 3 -1.45 -0.82 10.82
N ILE A 4 -0.68 -0.94 11.89
CA ILE A 4 -0.41 0.15 12.84
C ILE A 4 1.06 0.52 12.70
N LEU A 5 1.32 1.81 12.48
CA LEU A 5 2.64 2.42 12.57
C LEU A 5 2.83 2.92 14.01
N CYS A 6 3.88 2.49 14.70
CA CYS A 6 4.24 3.00 16.03
C CYS A 6 5.72 3.45 16.03
N ILE A 7 5.99 4.62 16.61
CA ILE A 7 7.35 5.13 16.88
C ILE A 7 7.33 5.89 18.23
N PRO A 8 8.14 5.53 19.24
CA PRO A 8 8.39 6.39 20.39
C PRO A 8 9.75 7.11 20.37
N THR A 9 9.63 8.45 20.43
CA THR A 9 10.31 9.51 21.21
C THR A 9 11.83 9.65 21.37
N LYS A 10 12.25 10.91 21.13
CA LYS A 10 13.37 11.74 21.65
C LYS A 10 14.78 11.22 21.30
N ASP A 11 15.53 11.81 20.36
CA ASP A 11 15.93 13.23 20.27
C ASP A 11 16.29 13.68 18.84
N TYR A 12 15.68 13.11 17.81
CA TYR A 12 15.81 13.64 16.46
C TYR A 12 14.45 13.55 15.79
N LEU A 13 13.84 14.70 15.48
CA LEU A 13 12.63 14.77 14.66
C LEU A 13 12.92 14.07 13.32
N PRO A 14 12.36 12.88 13.07
CA PRO A 14 12.47 12.23 11.78
C PRO A 14 11.47 12.87 10.83
N VAL A 15 11.79 12.92 9.54
CA VAL A 15 10.82 13.22 8.48
C VAL A 15 9.65 12.24 8.63
N GLU A 16 8.49 12.78 8.97
CA GLU A 16 7.27 12.05 9.24
C GLU A 16 6.81 11.36 7.95
N VAL A 17 6.93 10.03 7.88
CA VAL A 17 6.25 9.24 6.84
C VAL A 17 4.94 8.76 7.45
N LYS A 18 3.88 9.57 7.31
CA LYS A 18 2.51 9.17 7.64
C LYS A 18 2.02 8.17 6.58
N THR A 19 2.18 6.87 6.82
CA THR A 19 1.62 5.84 5.93
C THR A 19 0.17 5.58 6.32
N THR A 20 -0.77 5.80 5.40
CA THR A 20 -2.12 5.23 5.53
C THR A 20 -2.03 3.72 5.25
N ASN A 21 -3.06 2.95 5.56
CA ASN A 21 -3.10 1.48 5.43
C ASN A 21 -2.86 0.91 4.00
N ASP A 22 -2.49 1.75 3.04
CA ASP A 22 -2.30 1.46 1.62
C ASP A 22 -0.89 1.83 1.15
N LEU A 23 0.15 1.38 1.85
CA LEU A 23 1.55 1.59 1.43
C LEU A 23 1.79 1.18 -0.03
N ALA A 24 1.08 0.16 -0.54
CA ALA A 24 1.13 -0.23 -1.94
C ALA A 24 0.50 0.81 -2.89
N GLU A 25 -0.66 1.41 -2.54
CA GLU A 25 -1.23 2.50 -3.34
C GLU A 25 -0.36 3.75 -3.25
N GLN A 26 0.13 4.12 -2.06
CA GLN A 26 1.01 5.29 -1.89
C GLN A 26 2.31 5.16 -2.67
N ILE A 27 2.97 3.98 -2.66
CA ILE A 27 4.18 3.77 -3.46
C ILE A 27 3.83 3.76 -4.96
N LEU A 28 2.67 3.20 -5.34
CA LEU A 28 2.22 3.22 -6.72
C LEU A 28 2.00 4.67 -7.22
N GLU A 29 1.30 5.49 -6.43
CA GLU A 29 1.06 6.91 -6.67
C GLU A 29 2.37 7.69 -6.75
N GLU A 30 3.31 7.47 -5.82
CA GLU A 30 4.63 8.12 -5.83
C GLU A 30 5.42 7.73 -7.09
N LEU A 31 5.35 6.47 -7.52
CA LEU A 31 6.05 5.99 -8.72
C LEU A 31 5.41 6.46 -10.02
N GLU A 32 4.09 6.56 -10.09
CA GLU A 32 3.39 7.19 -11.21
C GLU A 32 3.72 8.69 -11.28
N TYR A 33 3.67 9.41 -10.15
CA TYR A 33 4.11 10.80 -10.06
C TYR A 33 5.56 10.99 -10.51
N LEU A 34 6.49 10.13 -10.06
CA LEU A 34 7.91 10.18 -10.42
C LEU A 34 8.19 9.82 -11.88
N LYS A 35 7.32 9.00 -12.51
CA LYS A 35 7.32 8.73 -13.95
C LYS A 35 6.90 9.96 -14.76
N PHE A 36 6.00 10.81 -14.22
CA PHE A 36 5.49 12.00 -14.90
C PHE A 36 6.30 13.28 -14.63
N GLY A 37 6.99 13.37 -13.48
CA GLY A 37 7.96 14.43 -13.19
C GLY A 37 9.18 14.36 -14.12
N LYS A 38 9.79 15.51 -14.46
CA LYS A 38 10.93 15.64 -15.40
C LYS A 38 12.23 14.87 -15.05
N ASN A 39 12.19 13.92 -14.11
CA ASN A 39 13.32 13.10 -13.73
C ASN A 39 13.52 11.93 -14.70
N LYS A 40 14.45 12.09 -15.66
CA LYS A 40 15.01 11.01 -16.53
C LYS A 40 15.47 9.75 -15.79
N LEU A 41 15.54 9.77 -14.46
CA LEU A 41 15.88 8.64 -13.59
C LEU A 41 14.92 7.44 -13.72
N PHE A 42 13.65 7.65 -14.09
CA PHE A 42 12.64 6.59 -14.22
C PHE A 42 12.45 6.08 -15.66
N SER A 43 13.28 6.52 -16.61
CA SER A 43 13.11 6.22 -18.05
C SER A 43 13.65 4.85 -18.48
N THR A 44 14.06 3.98 -17.56
CA THR A 44 14.59 2.66 -17.94
C THR A 44 13.45 1.65 -18.07
N ASN A 45 13.48 0.85 -19.14
CA ASN A 45 12.46 -0.17 -19.42
C ASN A 45 12.25 -1.15 -18.25
N ALA A 46 13.31 -1.42 -17.47
CA ALA A 46 13.25 -2.29 -16.30
C ALA A 46 12.38 -1.71 -15.17
N ILE A 47 12.58 -0.44 -14.81
CA ILE A 47 11.79 0.22 -13.75
C ILE A 47 10.32 0.35 -14.18
N SER A 48 10.09 0.75 -15.44
CA SER A 48 8.74 0.83 -16.01
C SER A 48 8.02 -0.52 -16.03
N SER A 49 8.75 -1.60 -16.33
CA SER A 49 8.20 -2.97 -16.27
C SER A 49 7.79 -3.36 -14.85
N CYS A 50 8.62 -3.08 -13.84
CA CYS A 50 8.27 -3.32 -12.44
C CYS A 50 7.00 -2.56 -12.03
N ILE A 51 6.88 -1.27 -12.37
CA ILE A 51 5.67 -0.49 -12.07
C ILE A 51 4.44 -1.11 -12.74
N LYS A 52 4.52 -1.45 -14.04
CA LYS A 52 3.40 -2.08 -14.76
C LYS A 52 2.98 -3.40 -14.12
N GLN A 53 3.93 -4.27 -13.78
CA GLN A 53 3.64 -5.53 -13.11
C GLN A 53 3.00 -5.30 -11.74
N ALA A 54 3.48 -4.31 -10.99
CA ALA A 54 2.86 -3.96 -9.71
C ALA A 54 1.40 -3.53 -9.87
N CYS A 55 1.07 -2.71 -10.87
CA CYS A 55 -0.30 -2.31 -11.17
C CYS A 55 -1.18 -3.50 -11.51
N ILE A 56 -0.68 -4.42 -12.36
CA ILE A 56 -1.41 -5.62 -12.77
C ILE A 56 -1.73 -6.48 -11.55
N TYR A 57 -0.71 -6.82 -10.76
CA TYR A 57 -0.91 -7.62 -9.54
C TYR A 57 -1.84 -6.94 -8.53
N TYR A 58 -1.78 -5.60 -8.44
CA TYR A 58 -2.67 -4.85 -7.55
C TYR A 58 -4.14 -4.94 -7.97
N ARG A 59 -4.42 -4.71 -9.26
CA ARG A 59 -5.77 -4.80 -9.84
C ARG A 59 -6.31 -6.23 -9.76
N ASP A 60 -5.46 -7.21 -10.02
CA ASP A 60 -5.81 -8.62 -9.88
C ASP A 60 -6.11 -8.94 -8.41
N ALA A 61 -5.27 -8.48 -7.46
CA ALA A 61 -5.50 -8.66 -6.03
C ALA A 61 -6.86 -8.12 -5.55
N LYS A 62 -7.29 -6.98 -6.10
CA LYS A 62 -8.61 -6.38 -5.82
C LYS A 62 -9.79 -7.17 -6.39
N SER A 63 -9.58 -7.87 -7.50
CA SER A 63 -10.67 -8.57 -8.22
C SER A 63 -10.79 -10.05 -7.89
N VAL A 64 -9.76 -10.68 -7.32
CA VAL A 64 -9.77 -12.11 -6.95
C VAL A 64 -10.28 -12.36 -5.53
N ASN A 65 -10.70 -13.61 -5.29
CA ASN A 65 -11.13 -14.09 -3.96
C ASN A 65 -9.96 -14.03 -2.93
N TRP A 66 -10.31 -13.89 -1.65
CA TRP A 66 -9.38 -13.62 -0.54
C TRP A 66 -8.19 -14.58 -0.46
N ARG A 67 -8.37 -15.85 -0.85
CA ARG A 67 -7.30 -16.88 -0.85
C ARG A 67 -6.09 -16.52 -1.72
N SER A 68 -6.30 -15.85 -2.86
CA SER A 68 -5.21 -15.49 -3.79
C SER A 68 -4.79 -14.02 -3.67
N SER A 69 -5.65 -13.18 -3.08
CA SER A 69 -5.42 -11.73 -2.94
C SER A 69 -4.12 -11.39 -2.22
N GLY A 70 -3.81 -12.07 -1.10
CA GLY A 70 -2.61 -11.78 -0.30
C GLY A 70 -1.31 -12.00 -1.07
N LEU A 71 -1.24 -13.06 -1.89
CA LEU A 71 -0.07 -13.34 -2.73
C LEU A 71 0.12 -12.28 -3.81
N LEU A 72 -0.98 -11.82 -4.41
CA LEU A 72 -0.95 -10.78 -5.44
C LEU A 72 -0.59 -9.40 -4.85
N TYR A 73 -1.12 -9.04 -3.68
CA TYR A 73 -0.69 -7.84 -2.95
C TYR A 73 0.81 -7.87 -2.63
N TYR A 74 1.32 -9.03 -2.21
CA TYR A 74 2.73 -9.22 -1.98
C TYR A 74 3.58 -9.01 -3.25
N TYR A 75 3.18 -9.58 -4.39
CA TYR A 75 3.90 -9.37 -5.65
C TYR A 75 3.79 -7.95 -6.18
N SER A 76 2.67 -7.27 -5.91
CA SER A 76 2.52 -5.85 -6.19
C SER A 76 3.52 -5.03 -5.39
N PHE A 77 3.53 -5.17 -4.06
CA PHE A 77 4.47 -4.50 -3.17
C PHE A 77 5.94 -4.75 -3.58
N LEU A 78 6.30 -5.99 -3.87
CA LEU A 78 7.67 -6.32 -4.24
C LEU A 78 8.12 -5.57 -5.50
N ASN A 79 7.26 -5.53 -6.52
CA ASN A 79 7.58 -4.85 -7.77
C ASN A 79 7.68 -3.33 -7.58
N LEU A 80 6.84 -2.76 -6.71
CA LEU A 80 6.95 -1.36 -6.30
C LEU A 80 8.27 -1.08 -5.56
N ALA A 81 8.64 -1.93 -4.61
CA ALA A 81 9.90 -1.80 -3.88
C ALA A 81 11.11 -1.88 -4.84
N LYS A 82 11.10 -2.80 -5.81
CA LYS A 82 12.12 -2.90 -6.86
C LYS A 82 12.20 -1.62 -7.71
N ALA A 83 11.06 -1.10 -8.16
CA ALA A 83 11.00 0.13 -8.95
C ALA A 83 11.54 1.34 -8.15
N TYR A 84 11.17 1.44 -6.87
CA TYR A 84 11.65 2.47 -5.95
C TYR A 84 13.18 2.41 -5.79
N LEU A 85 13.73 1.23 -5.52
CA LEU A 85 15.19 1.03 -5.38
C LEU A 85 15.95 1.35 -6.67
N GLY A 86 15.41 0.96 -7.82
CA GLY A 86 15.94 1.32 -9.13
C GLY A 86 15.93 2.84 -9.37
N GLY A 87 14.81 3.50 -9.05
CA GLY A 87 14.66 4.95 -9.18
C GLY A 87 15.60 5.75 -8.27
N LYS A 88 15.91 5.22 -7.08
CA LYS A 88 16.93 5.77 -6.16
C LYS A 88 18.36 5.39 -6.54
N LYS A 89 18.59 4.66 -7.64
CA LYS A 89 19.90 4.13 -8.08
C LYS A 89 20.60 3.28 -7.01
N MET A 90 19.84 2.66 -6.11
CA MET A 90 20.37 1.72 -5.12
C MET A 90 20.55 0.32 -5.71
N VAL A 91 19.91 0.08 -6.85
CA VAL A 91 19.95 -1.14 -7.64
C VAL A 91 19.99 -0.72 -9.10
N THR A 92 20.83 -1.38 -9.90
CA THR A 92 20.95 -1.13 -11.34
C THR A 92 19.82 -1.77 -12.14
N SER A 93 19.52 -1.23 -13.33
CA SER A 93 18.51 -1.84 -14.22
C SER A 93 18.83 -3.28 -14.60
N THR A 94 20.12 -3.64 -14.70
CA THR A 94 20.56 -5.02 -14.96
C THR A 94 20.25 -5.94 -13.78
N GLU A 95 20.48 -5.48 -12.55
CA GLU A 95 20.15 -6.27 -11.36
C GLU A 95 18.65 -6.53 -11.26
N LEU A 96 17.81 -5.53 -11.57
CA LEU A 96 16.34 -5.65 -11.58
C LEU A 96 15.83 -6.79 -12.49
N THR A 97 16.55 -7.09 -13.57
CA THR A 97 16.17 -8.10 -14.55
C THR A 97 16.82 -9.48 -14.31
N THR A 98 17.55 -9.66 -13.21
CA THR A 98 18.29 -10.90 -12.92
C THR A 98 17.85 -11.54 -11.61
N THR A 99 18.29 -12.77 -11.36
CA THR A 99 18.11 -13.50 -10.10
C THR A 99 18.96 -12.94 -8.95
N LYS A 100 19.75 -11.90 -9.20
CA LYS A 100 20.51 -11.18 -8.16
C LYS A 100 19.62 -10.40 -7.21
N ILE A 101 18.33 -10.24 -7.49
CA ILE A 101 17.38 -9.63 -6.57
C ILE A 101 16.43 -10.69 -6.03
N LEU A 102 16.60 -10.99 -4.75
CA LEU A 102 15.72 -11.88 -4.03
C LEU A 102 14.54 -11.10 -3.46
N HIS A 103 13.45 -11.84 -3.33
CA HIS A 103 12.26 -11.40 -2.63
C HIS A 103 12.61 -10.94 -1.21
N GLY A 104 13.29 -11.80 -0.44
CA GLY A 104 13.67 -11.53 0.96
C GLY A 104 12.86 -12.31 1.99
N ILE A 105 11.77 -12.93 1.54
CA ILE A 105 10.89 -13.76 2.35
C ILE A 105 10.63 -15.07 1.59
N THR A 106 10.62 -16.20 2.30
CA THR A 106 10.21 -17.49 1.77
C THR A 106 9.45 -18.28 2.84
N ALA A 107 8.69 -19.27 2.41
CA ALA A 107 8.13 -20.28 3.30
C ALA A 107 8.43 -21.65 2.67
N ASP A 108 8.57 -22.68 3.50
CA ASP A 108 8.76 -24.03 2.99
C ASP A 108 7.43 -24.54 2.40
N PRO A 109 7.34 -24.82 1.09
CA PRO A 109 6.10 -25.32 0.48
C PRO A 109 5.71 -26.71 0.99
N LEU A 110 6.64 -27.43 1.64
CA LEU A 110 6.42 -28.76 2.20
C LEU A 110 6.12 -28.73 3.71
N GLN A 111 5.96 -27.54 4.30
CA GLN A 111 5.68 -27.42 5.73
C GLN A 111 4.35 -28.11 6.06
N ILE A 112 4.41 -29.17 6.86
CA ILE A 112 3.22 -29.86 7.39
C ILE A 112 2.80 -29.15 8.66
N ILE A 113 1.70 -28.42 8.61
CA ILE A 113 1.14 -27.71 9.77
C ILE A 113 -0.24 -28.24 10.13
N THR A 114 -0.49 -28.42 11.43
CA THR A 114 -1.81 -28.72 11.98
C THR A 114 -2.59 -27.45 12.35
N ASN A 115 -1.87 -26.34 12.56
CA ASN A 115 -2.42 -25.04 12.89
C ASN A 115 -1.72 -23.94 12.08
N LEU A 116 -2.49 -23.04 11.46
CA LEU A 116 -1.98 -21.90 10.69
C LEU A 116 -1.06 -20.99 11.54
N MET A 117 -1.33 -20.90 12.84
CA MET A 117 -0.56 -20.10 13.79
C MET A 117 0.92 -20.54 13.91
N ASP A 118 1.21 -21.80 13.58
CA ASP A 118 2.56 -22.37 13.59
C ASP A 118 3.22 -22.37 12.22
N PHE A 119 2.58 -21.80 11.20
CA PHE A 119 3.19 -21.62 9.88
C PHE A 119 4.42 -20.71 9.99
N GLU A 120 5.53 -21.14 9.39
CA GLU A 120 6.82 -20.45 9.50
C GLU A 120 7.17 -19.72 8.22
N ILE A 121 7.57 -18.47 8.41
CA ILE A 121 8.05 -17.59 7.37
C ILE A 121 9.53 -17.31 7.65
N LYS A 122 10.38 -17.60 6.66
CA LYS A 122 11.80 -17.30 6.71
C LYS A 122 12.07 -15.94 6.09
N ILE A 123 12.74 -15.08 6.85
CA ILE A 123 13.23 -13.78 6.41
C ILE A 123 14.74 -13.86 6.21
N TYR A 124 15.19 -13.41 5.04
CA TYR A 124 16.60 -13.46 4.65
C TYR A 124 17.38 -12.23 5.14
N PRO A 125 18.71 -12.37 5.33
CA PRO A 125 19.59 -11.23 5.59
C PRO A 125 19.68 -10.28 4.37
N PRO A 126 20.38 -9.13 4.48
CA PRO A 126 20.44 -8.15 3.40
C PRO A 126 21.05 -8.69 2.10
N THR A 127 21.98 -9.64 2.23
CA THR A 127 22.60 -10.33 1.11
C THR A 127 22.64 -11.84 1.37
N GLN A 128 22.38 -12.63 0.34
CA GLN A 128 22.48 -14.08 0.38
C GLN A 128 22.93 -14.60 -0.98
N ASN A 129 23.99 -15.41 -1.00
CA ASN A 129 24.54 -16.00 -2.24
C ASN A 129 24.78 -14.97 -3.36
N ASN A 130 25.35 -13.80 -3.01
CA ASN A 130 25.55 -12.64 -3.90
C ASN A 130 24.27 -11.99 -4.45
N SER A 131 23.11 -12.37 -3.96
CA SER A 131 21.85 -11.72 -4.25
C SER A 131 21.45 -10.73 -3.16
N ILE A 132 20.80 -9.65 -3.57
CA ILE A 132 20.31 -8.54 -2.76
C ILE A 132 18.88 -8.83 -2.32
N ASN A 133 18.61 -8.72 -1.02
CA ASN A 133 17.26 -8.81 -0.49
C ASN A 133 16.51 -7.48 -0.68
N THR A 134 15.44 -7.52 -1.47
CA THR A 134 14.58 -6.35 -1.77
C THR A 134 14.00 -5.72 -0.50
N PHE A 135 13.43 -6.52 0.42
CA PHE A 135 12.86 -6.00 1.68
C PHE A 135 13.90 -5.27 2.51
N SER A 136 15.10 -5.84 2.66
CA SER A 136 16.15 -5.19 3.45
C SER A 136 16.54 -3.83 2.90
N LYS A 137 16.76 -3.73 1.59
CA LYS A 137 17.16 -2.49 0.93
C LYS A 137 16.06 -1.47 0.93
N PHE A 138 14.82 -1.91 0.74
CA PHE A 138 13.65 -1.05 0.83
C PHE A 138 13.49 -0.48 2.24
N TYR A 139 13.57 -1.33 3.28
CA TYR A 139 13.54 -0.89 4.67
C TYR A 139 14.62 0.14 4.99
N GLU A 140 15.86 -0.13 4.60
CA GLU A 140 16.97 0.81 4.83
C GLU A 140 16.75 2.14 4.11
N SER A 141 16.20 2.09 2.90
CA SER A 141 15.93 3.28 2.11
C SER A 141 14.80 4.14 2.68
N VAL A 142 13.72 3.52 3.16
CA VAL A 142 12.56 4.22 3.73
C VAL A 142 12.85 4.72 5.15
N THR A 143 13.37 3.85 6.01
CA THR A 143 13.53 4.15 7.44
C THR A 143 14.83 4.88 7.77
N LYS A 144 15.82 4.86 6.85
CA LYS A 144 17.20 5.30 7.09
C LYS A 144 17.91 4.53 8.21
N LYS A 145 17.35 3.41 8.67
CA LYS A 145 17.95 2.52 9.67
C LYS A 145 18.51 1.28 8.99
N ARG A 146 19.58 0.71 9.55
CA ARG A 146 20.13 -0.57 9.07
C ARG A 146 19.11 -1.68 9.26
N TRP A 147 19.07 -2.63 8.33
CA TRP A 147 18.28 -3.83 8.49
C TRP A 147 18.72 -4.59 9.75
N PRO A 148 17.80 -4.95 10.66
CA PRO A 148 18.18 -5.46 11.98
C PRO A 148 18.65 -6.92 11.96
N PHE A 149 18.40 -7.65 10.87
CA PHE A 149 18.67 -9.09 10.79
C PHE A 149 19.95 -9.36 10.00
N THR A 150 21.01 -9.82 10.67
CA THR A 150 22.28 -10.18 10.04
C THR A 150 22.29 -11.62 9.51
N GLY A 151 21.33 -12.45 9.93
CA GLY A 151 21.16 -13.84 9.51
C GLY A 151 19.73 -14.16 9.09
N ASN A 152 19.49 -15.44 8.80
CA ASN A 152 18.14 -15.92 8.54
C ASN A 152 17.32 -15.89 9.83
N ILE A 153 16.11 -15.33 9.76
CA ILE A 153 15.15 -15.32 10.85
C ILE A 153 13.95 -16.17 10.45
N LEU A 154 13.42 -16.94 11.39
CA LEU A 154 12.14 -17.63 11.25
C LEU A 154 11.12 -16.90 12.11
N ILE A 155 9.96 -16.60 11.54
CA ILE A 155 8.84 -15.97 12.21
C ILE A 155 7.62 -16.86 12.02
N GLN A 156 6.89 -17.11 13.10
CA GLN A 156 5.62 -17.82 13.07
C GLN A 156 4.44 -16.85 12.95
N ILE A 157 3.36 -17.26 12.28
CA ILE A 157 2.16 -16.42 12.14
C ILE A 157 1.63 -15.95 13.50
N LYS A 158 1.68 -16.78 14.54
CA LYS A 158 1.26 -16.38 15.89
C LYS A 158 2.05 -15.22 16.48
N GLU A 159 3.32 -15.09 16.14
CA GLU A 159 4.17 -13.99 16.63
C GLU A 159 3.75 -12.67 15.96
N ILE A 160 3.41 -12.71 14.66
CA ILE A 160 2.89 -11.55 13.91
C ILE A 160 1.53 -11.11 14.48
N VAL A 161 0.63 -12.07 14.72
CA VAL A 161 -0.69 -11.81 15.29
C VAL A 161 -0.57 -11.29 16.73
N GLY A 162 0.30 -11.91 17.54
CA GLY A 162 0.57 -11.52 18.92
C GLY A 162 1.10 -10.08 19.03
N PHE A 163 2.07 -9.73 18.20
CA PHE A 163 2.62 -8.36 18.15
C PHE A 163 1.55 -7.32 17.78
N SER A 164 0.70 -7.62 16.79
CA SER A 164 -0.40 -6.73 16.40
C SER A 164 -1.41 -6.53 17.53
N TYR A 165 -1.66 -7.58 18.32
CA TYR A 165 -2.52 -7.53 19.48
C TYR A 165 -1.91 -6.72 20.64
N GLU A 166 -0.61 -6.89 20.92
CA GLU A 166 0.11 -6.13 21.95
C GLU A 166 0.12 -4.63 21.65
N ILE A 167 0.43 -4.22 20.41
CA ILE A 167 0.34 -2.81 20.00
C ILE A 167 -1.06 -2.25 20.26
N SER A 168 -2.09 -2.98 19.86
CA SER A 168 -3.49 -2.57 20.05
C SER A 168 -3.81 -2.35 21.53
N ARG A 169 -3.31 -3.23 22.41
CA ARG A 169 -3.46 -3.11 23.86
C ARG A 169 -2.66 -1.96 24.47
N GLU A 170 -1.42 -1.76 24.05
CA GLU A 170 -0.61 -0.63 24.52
C GLU A 170 -1.22 0.71 24.13
N PHE A 171 -1.73 0.82 22.91
CA PHE A 171 -2.42 2.03 22.45
C PHE A 171 -3.68 2.33 23.26
N GLN A 172 -4.47 1.30 23.56
CA GLN A 172 -5.61 1.41 24.46
C GLN A 172 -5.18 1.85 25.86
N SER A 173 -4.10 1.28 26.39
CA SER A 173 -3.58 1.61 27.73
C SER A 173 -3.08 3.06 27.83
N LEU A 174 -2.34 3.53 26.83
CA LEU A 174 -1.70 4.85 26.84
C LEU A 174 -2.68 5.99 26.57
N PHE A 175 -3.64 5.78 25.68
CA PHE A 175 -4.53 6.85 25.22
C PHE A 175 -5.96 6.70 25.72
N ASN A 176 -6.30 5.57 26.38
CA ASN A 176 -7.66 5.19 26.72
C ASN A 176 -8.62 5.24 25.51
N ILE A 177 -8.07 5.06 24.30
CA ILE A 177 -8.81 5.00 23.06
C ILE A 177 -9.02 3.52 22.76
N SER A 178 -10.28 3.08 22.82
CA SER A 178 -10.62 1.73 22.38
C SER A 178 -10.25 1.58 20.90
N PRO A 179 -9.48 0.54 20.53
CA PRO A 179 -9.13 0.30 19.14
C PRO A 179 -10.41 0.12 18.33
N CYS A 180 -10.54 0.90 17.26
CA CYS A 180 -11.68 0.85 16.37
C CYS A 180 -11.20 0.47 14.96
N VAL A 181 -11.70 -0.64 14.44
CA VAL A 181 -11.50 -1.01 13.04
C VAL A 181 -12.66 -0.42 12.25
N ILE A 182 -12.38 0.61 11.46
CA ILE A 182 -13.40 1.22 10.61
C ILE A 182 -13.26 0.63 9.20
N PRO A 183 -14.30 -0.06 8.69
CA PRO A 183 -14.29 -0.56 7.31
C PRO A 183 -14.51 0.63 6.37
N VAL A 184 -13.44 1.09 5.74
CA VAL A 184 -13.45 2.14 4.70
C VAL A 184 -13.28 1.48 3.34
N ARG A 185 -13.89 2.07 2.31
CA ARG A 185 -13.61 1.74 0.90
C ARG A 185 -13.14 2.99 0.18
N SER A 186 -12.22 2.84 -0.75
CA SER A 186 -11.69 3.94 -1.56
C SER A 186 -11.83 3.62 -3.04
N MET A 187 -12.02 4.67 -3.84
CA MET A 187 -12.04 4.57 -5.29
C MET A 187 -11.50 5.86 -5.90
N ILE A 188 -10.65 5.73 -6.91
CA ILE A 188 -10.29 6.84 -7.79
C ILE A 188 -11.31 6.86 -8.93
N ILE A 189 -11.90 8.02 -9.16
CA ILE A 189 -12.82 8.24 -10.28
C ILE A 189 -12.13 9.12 -11.31
N ASP A 190 -12.21 8.69 -12.56
CA ASP A 190 -11.70 9.38 -13.73
C ASP A 190 -12.83 9.48 -14.76
N ASP A 191 -13.17 10.71 -15.16
CA ASP A 191 -14.19 10.98 -16.19
C ASP A 191 -13.59 11.37 -17.56
N GLY A 192 -12.26 11.26 -17.71
CA GLY A 192 -11.51 11.64 -18.89
C GLY A 192 -11.20 13.14 -19.00
N ARG A 193 -11.71 13.97 -18.09
CA ARG A 193 -11.40 15.41 -17.97
C ARG A 193 -10.73 15.75 -16.65
N SER A 194 -11.06 14.99 -15.61
CA SER A 194 -10.58 15.18 -14.26
C SER A 194 -10.50 13.86 -13.52
N MET A 195 -9.75 13.86 -12.42
CA MET A 195 -9.60 12.73 -11.52
C MET A 195 -9.73 13.17 -10.07
N TRP A 196 -10.35 12.32 -9.24
CA TRP A 196 -10.44 12.54 -7.80
C TRP A 196 -10.52 11.21 -7.03
N LEU A 197 -10.33 11.29 -5.71
CA LEU A 197 -10.45 10.16 -4.79
C LEU A 197 -11.74 10.29 -3.98
N ASP A 198 -12.53 9.23 -3.96
CA ASP A 198 -13.68 9.07 -3.08
C ASP A 198 -13.37 8.04 -1.99
N LEU A 199 -13.75 8.34 -0.75
CA LEU A 199 -13.75 7.40 0.37
C LEU A 199 -15.18 7.16 0.85
N LEU A 200 -15.67 5.93 0.74
CA LEU A 200 -16.96 5.52 1.29
C LEU A 200 -16.78 5.07 2.74
N ILE A 201 -17.48 5.73 3.66
CA ILE A 201 -17.43 5.47 5.10
C ILE A 201 -18.84 5.25 5.67
N PRO A 202 -19.00 4.39 6.68
CA PRO A 202 -20.28 4.27 7.38
C PRO A 202 -20.64 5.59 8.08
N SER A 203 -21.92 5.95 8.09
CA SER A 203 -22.41 7.18 8.75
C SER A 203 -22.07 7.29 10.23
N SER A 204 -21.89 6.17 10.93
CA SER A 204 -21.46 6.15 12.33
C SER A 204 -20.05 6.68 12.59
N TYR A 205 -19.24 6.88 11.54
CA TYR A 205 -17.82 7.30 11.63
C TYR A 205 -17.52 8.61 10.90
N ASP A 206 -18.56 9.37 10.59
CA ASP A 206 -18.54 10.53 9.70
C ASP A 206 -17.80 11.77 10.24
N THR A 207 -17.44 11.76 11.53
CA THR A 207 -16.68 12.79 12.23
C THR A 207 -15.21 12.42 12.45
N VAL A 208 -14.83 11.17 12.14
CA VAL A 208 -13.50 10.62 12.46
C VAL A 208 -12.47 10.94 11.38
N PHE A 209 -12.90 11.19 10.15
CA PHE A 209 -12.02 11.39 9.00
C PHE A 209 -11.78 12.87 8.71
N GLN A 210 -10.51 13.24 8.62
CA GLN A 210 -10.06 14.55 8.16
C GLN A 210 -8.86 14.38 7.24
N SER A 211 -8.81 15.15 6.16
CA SER A 211 -7.58 15.23 5.36
C SER A 211 -6.49 15.89 6.16
N GLN A 212 -5.31 15.28 6.16
CA GLN A 212 -4.10 15.85 6.74
C GLN A 212 -3.34 16.73 5.72
N ILE A 213 -3.80 16.80 4.48
CA ILE A 213 -3.21 17.61 3.42
C ILE A 213 -3.94 18.95 3.42
N ILE A 214 -3.21 20.01 3.81
CA ILE A 214 -3.73 21.38 4.03
C ILE A 214 -4.54 21.89 2.84
N ASN A 215 -4.21 21.48 1.61
CA ASN A 215 -4.86 21.93 0.38
C ASN A 215 -5.73 20.87 -0.30
N MET A 216 -6.11 19.81 0.41
CA MET A 216 -6.99 18.77 -0.10
C MET A 216 -8.06 18.41 0.93
N PRO A 217 -8.94 19.36 1.30
CA PRO A 217 -10.06 19.05 2.17
C PRO A 217 -10.95 17.96 1.53
N LEU A 218 -11.59 17.17 2.38
CA LEU A 218 -12.56 16.19 1.94
C LEU A 218 -13.94 16.84 1.96
N ASP A 219 -14.54 16.94 0.78
CA ASP A 219 -15.94 17.32 0.65
C ASP A 219 -16.81 16.12 1.02
N LYS A 220 -17.73 16.33 1.95
CA LYS A 220 -18.56 15.26 2.51
C LYS A 220 -19.93 15.30 1.85
N LYS A 221 -20.30 14.20 1.22
CA LYS A 221 -21.61 14.02 0.59
C LYS A 221 -22.26 12.73 1.07
N GLN A 222 -23.57 12.73 1.24
CA GLN A 222 -24.30 11.47 1.37
C GLN A 222 -24.21 10.70 0.05
N PHE A 223 -24.17 9.36 0.10
CA PHE A 223 -24.14 8.56 -1.12
C PHE A 223 -25.33 8.88 -2.07
N LEU A 224 -26.47 9.25 -1.51
CA LEU A 224 -27.66 9.69 -2.24
C LEU A 224 -27.47 11.00 -3.02
N GLU A 225 -26.54 11.85 -2.61
CA GLU A 225 -26.25 13.16 -3.22
C GLU A 225 -25.26 13.05 -4.39
N LEU A 226 -24.62 11.89 -4.57
CA LEU A 226 -23.72 11.66 -5.71
C LEU A 226 -24.47 11.71 -7.04
N SER A 227 -23.75 12.11 -8.09
CA SER A 227 -24.24 12.05 -9.46
C SER A 227 -24.52 10.60 -9.89
N HIS A 228 -25.31 10.45 -10.96
CA HIS A 228 -25.61 9.12 -11.49
C HIS A 228 -24.33 8.37 -11.92
N PHE A 229 -23.39 9.08 -12.56
CA PHE A 229 -22.09 8.53 -12.95
C PHE A 229 -21.28 8.06 -11.74
N GLU A 230 -21.13 8.87 -10.69
CA GLU A 230 -20.39 8.49 -9.47
C GLU A 230 -21.02 7.25 -8.80
N LYS A 231 -22.36 7.20 -8.71
CA LYS A 231 -23.07 6.02 -8.18
C LYS A 231 -22.81 4.78 -9.01
N GLU A 232 -22.85 4.90 -10.33
CA GLU A 232 -22.55 3.81 -11.25
C GLU A 232 -21.11 3.30 -11.09
N GLN A 233 -20.12 4.20 -10.98
CA GLN A 233 -18.73 3.82 -10.71
C GLN A 233 -18.60 3.05 -9.39
N TRP A 234 -19.27 3.51 -8.32
CA TRP A 234 -19.27 2.82 -7.02
C TRP A 234 -19.95 1.45 -7.06
N LEU A 235 -21.05 1.34 -7.80
CA LEU A 235 -21.76 0.06 -7.97
C LEU A 235 -20.96 -0.92 -8.84
N LEU A 236 -20.33 -0.46 -9.92
CA LEU A 236 -19.51 -1.30 -10.81
C LEU A 236 -18.26 -1.81 -10.10
N SER A 237 -17.54 -0.93 -9.40
CA SER A 237 -16.34 -1.28 -8.64
C SER A 237 -16.62 -2.28 -7.50
N HIS A 238 -17.88 -2.38 -7.05
CA HIS A 238 -18.28 -3.24 -5.94
C HIS A 238 -19.45 -4.17 -6.28
N ALA A 239 -19.64 -4.51 -7.57
CA ALA A 239 -20.81 -5.24 -8.08
C ALA A 239 -21.03 -6.62 -7.44
N GLN A 240 -20.02 -7.16 -6.75
CA GLN A 240 -20.09 -8.44 -6.05
C GLN A 240 -20.61 -8.35 -4.61
N VAL A 241 -20.89 -7.15 -4.10
CA VAL A 241 -21.33 -6.94 -2.71
C VAL A 241 -22.82 -6.59 -2.68
N THR A 242 -23.65 -7.49 -2.15
CA THR A 242 -25.05 -7.22 -1.77
C THR A 242 -25.11 -6.31 -0.54
N LYS A 243 -24.62 -5.08 -0.67
CA LYS A 243 -24.66 -4.07 0.40
C LYS A 243 -25.28 -2.78 -0.12
N SER A 244 -26.23 -2.25 0.64
CA SER A 244 -26.77 -0.92 0.43
C SER A 244 -25.78 0.13 0.94
N TYR A 245 -25.50 1.14 0.12
CA TYR A 245 -24.65 2.29 0.49
C TYR A 245 -25.49 3.51 0.87
N LEU A 246 -26.82 3.38 0.98
CA LEU A 246 -27.74 4.51 1.18
C LEU A 246 -27.48 5.29 2.48
N SER A 247 -26.96 4.61 3.51
CA SER A 247 -26.61 5.20 4.81
C SER A 247 -25.14 5.61 4.92
N ASP A 248 -24.34 5.41 3.88
CA ASP A 248 -22.89 5.68 3.91
C ASP A 248 -22.61 7.11 3.37
N TYR A 249 -21.54 7.73 3.87
CA TYR A 249 -21.03 9.00 3.33
C TYR A 249 -19.89 8.75 2.37
N VAL A 250 -19.78 9.59 1.35
CA VAL A 250 -18.61 9.72 0.50
C VAL A 250 -17.84 10.96 0.91
N LEU A 251 -16.56 10.78 1.22
CA LEU A 251 -15.60 11.84 1.41
C LEU A 251 -14.79 11.98 0.13
N LYS A 252 -15.04 13.04 -0.62
CA LYS A 252 -14.50 13.29 -1.95
C LYS A 252 -13.38 14.33 -1.88
N THR A 253 -12.25 14.08 -2.53
CA THR A 253 -11.20 15.10 -2.69
C THR A 253 -11.59 16.12 -3.75
N HIS A 254 -10.92 17.26 -3.80
CA HIS A 254 -11.04 18.16 -4.95
C HIS A 254 -10.65 17.48 -6.26
N GLU A 255 -11.34 17.86 -7.33
CA GLU A 255 -11.10 17.36 -8.68
C GLU A 255 -9.83 17.96 -9.27
N ILE A 256 -8.99 17.10 -9.81
CA ILE A 256 -7.76 17.48 -10.53
C ILE A 256 -8.05 17.41 -12.02
N ASN A 257 -8.11 18.56 -12.68
CA ASN A 257 -8.35 18.62 -14.12
C ASN A 257 -7.09 18.22 -14.91
N TYR A 258 -7.27 17.46 -15.99
CA TYR A 258 -6.19 17.18 -16.92
C TYR A 258 -5.79 18.45 -17.66
N THR A 259 -4.50 18.76 -17.64
CA THR A 259 -3.91 19.70 -18.60
C THR A 259 -3.63 18.98 -19.92
N GLN A 260 -3.49 19.74 -21.01
CA GLN A 260 -3.16 19.18 -22.34
C GLN A 260 -1.85 18.36 -22.28
N ASP A 261 -0.86 18.81 -21.49
CA ASP A 261 0.41 18.11 -21.21
C ASP A 261 0.27 16.82 -20.38
N ASN A 262 -0.82 16.67 -19.62
CA ASN A 262 -1.07 15.50 -18.78
C ASN A 262 -1.93 14.44 -19.50
N ARG A 263 -2.80 14.84 -20.44
CA ARG A 263 -3.68 13.93 -21.19
C ARG A 263 -2.93 12.93 -22.07
N GLU A 264 -1.85 13.36 -22.72
CA GLU A 264 -1.01 12.50 -23.59
C GLU A 264 -0.17 11.48 -22.81
N LYS A 265 -0.11 11.60 -21.48
CA LYS A 265 0.69 10.72 -20.62
C LYS A 265 -0.13 9.64 -19.90
N VAL A 266 -1.47 9.77 -19.92
CA VAL A 266 -2.44 8.89 -19.24
C VAL A 266 -2.96 7.77 -20.15
N ILE A 267 -2.91 7.95 -21.47
CA ILE A 267 -3.30 6.94 -22.49
C ILE A 267 -2.13 5.98 -22.77
#